data_AF-A0A2A2L6L2-F1
#
_entry.id   AF-A0A2A2L6L2-F1
#
_cell.length_a   1.000
_cell.length_b   1.000
_cell.length_c   1.000
_cell.angle_alpha   90.00
_cell.angle_beta   90.00
_cell.angle_gamma   90.00
#
_symmetry.space_group_name_H-M   'P 1'
#
loop_
_entity.id
_entity.type
_entity.pdbx_description
1 polymer ?
#
loop_
_entity_poly.entity_id
_entity_poly.type
_entity_poly.pdbx_seq_one_letter_code
_entity_poly.pdbx_strand_id
1 'polypeptide(L)'
;MPLQLSRLIISGLPRGRGAEMRWIAYETQQTKTISIAQAAIRKPQNFQFNFKRFVIHRLILKDINLTDDFICFLRLQLSSADLSQLSQLTLSKVDFLNANSLTLHCLLAVVGKNLENFEVHDCYNMRPDSITDAHLIQLNAARIRRISIDGVKLCRMGNSLRIGDESLQHFASLKSFPAILLDRCIVTTNTVCDYTQEWFDSVDEGEKRLRSQVVTVKRCVHVKGSAFEAECRKRGLSCRNRRGSGSLTLYNVHEENTHRVFTVALAAALMQENQENDEKPVEILTNKETIPTK
;
A
#
# COMPACT_ATOMS: atom_id res chain seq x y z
N MET A 1 -13.50 -30.79 -13.94
CA MET A 1 -12.13 -30.34 -13.62
C MET A 1 -12.18 -28.90 -13.10
N PRO A 2 -11.37 -28.54 -12.09
CA PRO A 2 -11.21 -27.16 -11.66
C PRO A 2 -10.59 -26.33 -12.80
N LEU A 3 -11.08 -25.12 -12.98
CA LEU A 3 -10.57 -24.12 -13.90
C LEU A 3 -9.51 -23.27 -13.17
N GLN A 4 -8.24 -23.45 -13.56
CA GLN A 4 -7.16 -22.60 -13.08
C GLN A 4 -7.23 -21.22 -13.73
N LEU A 5 -7.25 -20.19 -12.89
CA LEU A 5 -7.29 -18.80 -13.30
C LEU A 5 -5.94 -18.15 -13.09
N SER A 6 -5.34 -17.68 -14.18
CA SER A 6 -4.16 -16.80 -14.11
C SER A 6 -4.48 -15.50 -13.38
N ARG A 7 -5.70 -14.97 -13.57
CA ARG A 7 -6.16 -13.73 -12.96
C ARG A 7 -7.68 -13.66 -12.94
N LEU A 8 -8.23 -13.24 -11.80
CA LEU A 8 -9.59 -12.74 -11.64
C LEU A 8 -9.51 -11.24 -11.43
N ILE A 9 -10.08 -10.48 -12.36
CA ILE A 9 -10.12 -9.02 -12.36
C ILE A 9 -11.56 -8.60 -12.08
N ILE A 10 -11.76 -7.76 -11.08
CA ILE A 10 -13.07 -7.22 -10.72
C ILE A 10 -12.99 -5.71 -10.84
N SER A 11 -13.67 -5.18 -11.86
CA SER A 11 -13.62 -3.76 -12.20
C SER A 11 -14.94 -3.07 -11.89
N GLY A 12 -14.94 -1.84 -11.37
CA GLY A 12 -16.18 -1.08 -11.20
C GLY A 12 -16.81 -0.71 -12.54
N LEU A 13 -18.14 -0.78 -12.64
CA LEU A 13 -18.87 -0.29 -13.82
C LEU A 13 -19.13 1.22 -13.70
N PRO A 14 -19.17 1.95 -14.83
CA PRO A 14 -19.45 3.38 -14.84
C PRO A 14 -20.75 3.73 -14.12
N ARG A 15 -20.73 4.86 -13.39
CA ARG A 15 -21.87 5.40 -12.63
C ARG A 15 -22.36 4.47 -11.51
N GLY A 16 -21.49 3.62 -10.96
CA GLY A 16 -21.83 2.75 -9.83
C GLY A 16 -22.91 1.71 -10.14
N ARG A 17 -23.04 1.31 -11.42
CA ARG A 17 -24.04 0.32 -11.86
C ARG A 17 -23.76 -1.10 -11.39
N GLY A 18 -22.58 -1.34 -10.82
CA GLY A 18 -22.15 -2.64 -10.32
C GLY A 18 -20.68 -2.88 -10.62
N ALA A 19 -20.32 -4.14 -10.88
CA ALA A 19 -18.95 -4.55 -11.17
C ALA A 19 -18.92 -5.49 -12.38
N GLU A 20 -17.85 -5.41 -13.17
CA GLU A 20 -17.49 -6.41 -14.17
C GLU A 20 -16.52 -7.40 -13.53
N MET A 21 -16.84 -8.69 -13.59
CA MET A 21 -15.89 -9.76 -13.26
C MET A 21 -15.36 -10.38 -14.54
N ARG A 22 -14.05 -10.33 -14.70
CA ARG A 22 -13.32 -10.89 -15.82
C ARG A 22 -12.31 -11.91 -15.31
N TRP A 23 -12.35 -13.13 -15.82
CA TRP A 23 -11.37 -14.15 -15.49
C TRP A 23 -10.65 -14.67 -16.72
N ILE A 24 -9.39 -15.02 -16.53
CA ILE A 24 -8.48 -15.45 -17.59
C ILE A 24 -7.90 -16.80 -17.20
N ALA A 25 -8.18 -17.81 -18.02
CA ALA A 25 -7.72 -19.17 -17.80
C ALA A 25 -6.19 -19.26 -17.91
N TYR A 26 -5.56 -20.09 -17.07
CA TYR A 26 -4.10 -20.21 -17.02
C TYR A 26 -3.53 -20.87 -18.29
N GLU A 27 -4.07 -22.01 -18.70
CA GLU A 27 -3.55 -22.77 -19.83
C GLU A 27 -3.93 -22.14 -21.18
N THR A 28 -5.21 -21.84 -21.37
CA THR A 28 -5.72 -21.40 -22.68
C THR A 28 -5.65 -19.90 -22.90
N GLN A 29 -5.38 -19.11 -21.85
CA GLN A 29 -5.46 -17.64 -21.85
C GLN A 29 -6.82 -17.07 -22.32
N GLN A 30 -7.85 -17.92 -22.40
CA GLN A 30 -9.19 -17.48 -22.76
C GLN A 30 -9.74 -16.55 -21.69
N THR A 31 -10.34 -15.46 -22.13
CA THR A 31 -10.96 -14.45 -21.27
C THR A 31 -12.46 -14.62 -21.29
N LYS A 32 -13.08 -14.64 -20.11
CA LYS A 32 -14.54 -14.57 -19.95
C LYS A 32 -14.89 -13.41 -19.04
N THR A 33 -16.04 -12.81 -19.27
CA THR A 33 -16.52 -11.65 -18.51
C THR A 33 -18.00 -11.80 -18.16
N ILE A 34 -18.40 -11.24 -17.03
CA ILE A 34 -19.79 -11.08 -16.63
C ILE A 34 -19.96 -9.73 -15.93
N SER A 35 -21.10 -9.09 -16.17
CA SER A 35 -21.50 -7.89 -15.45
C SER A 35 -22.41 -8.26 -14.29
N ILE A 36 -22.09 -7.76 -13.11
CA ILE A 36 -22.85 -7.96 -11.87
C ILE A 36 -23.48 -6.63 -11.51
N ALA A 37 -24.81 -6.61 -11.49
CA ALA A 37 -25.56 -5.42 -11.12
C ALA A 37 -25.34 -5.05 -9.63
N GLN A 38 -25.36 -3.75 -9.32
CA GLN A 38 -25.20 -3.26 -7.95
C GLN A 38 -26.20 -3.88 -6.96
N ALA A 39 -27.42 -4.17 -7.41
CA ALA A 39 -28.44 -4.84 -6.59
C ALA A 39 -28.00 -6.25 -6.14
N ALA A 40 -27.30 -7.00 -6.99
CA ALA A 40 -26.77 -8.33 -6.69
C ALA A 40 -25.54 -8.29 -5.76
N ILE A 41 -24.84 -7.14 -5.70
CA ILE A 41 -23.76 -6.90 -4.73
C ILE A 41 -24.35 -6.58 -3.35
N ARG A 42 -25.33 -5.66 -3.29
CA ARG A 42 -25.98 -5.25 -2.03
C ARG A 42 -26.83 -6.35 -1.39
N LYS A 43 -27.47 -7.18 -2.22
CA LYS A 43 -28.18 -8.40 -1.79
C LYS A 43 -27.44 -9.56 -2.42
N PRO A 44 -26.39 -10.09 -1.76
CA PRO A 44 -25.45 -11.02 -2.36
C PRO A 44 -26.17 -12.18 -3.02
N GLN A 45 -26.23 -12.16 -4.35
CA GLN A 45 -26.67 -13.34 -5.09
C GLN A 45 -25.56 -14.40 -5.00
N ASN A 46 -25.99 -15.64 -4.86
CA ASN A 46 -25.10 -16.76 -4.75
C ASN A 46 -24.55 -17.12 -6.16
N PHE A 47 -23.29 -16.76 -6.45
CA PHE A 47 -22.57 -17.18 -7.66
C PHE A 47 -21.62 -18.36 -7.38
N GLN A 48 -21.83 -19.11 -6.28
CA GLN A 48 -20.93 -20.16 -5.81
C GLN A 48 -20.66 -21.24 -6.86
N PHE A 49 -21.62 -21.57 -7.73
CA PHE A 49 -21.41 -22.58 -8.77
C PHE A 49 -20.23 -22.25 -9.68
N ASN A 50 -20.05 -20.97 -10.04
CA ASN A 50 -18.91 -20.53 -10.84
C ASN A 50 -17.62 -20.54 -10.01
N PHE A 51 -17.66 -20.01 -8.79
CA PHE A 51 -16.48 -19.89 -7.92
C PHE A 51 -15.95 -21.23 -7.43
N LYS A 52 -16.80 -22.24 -7.21
CA LYS A 52 -16.40 -23.62 -6.86
C LYS A 52 -15.47 -24.28 -7.87
N ARG A 53 -15.46 -23.78 -9.10
CA ARG A 53 -14.58 -24.29 -10.16
C ARG A 53 -13.27 -23.53 -10.20
N PHE A 54 -13.13 -22.38 -9.55
CA PHE A 54 -11.98 -21.51 -9.71
C PHE A 54 -10.86 -21.87 -8.73
N VAL A 55 -9.66 -22.04 -9.29
CA VAL A 55 -8.39 -21.97 -8.56
C VAL A 55 -7.74 -20.65 -8.95
N ILE A 56 -7.65 -19.70 -8.01
CA ILE A 56 -7.32 -18.30 -8.34
C ILE A 56 -5.85 -18.03 -8.01
N HIS A 57 -5.03 -17.66 -9.01
CA HIS A 57 -3.64 -17.25 -8.76
C HIS A 57 -3.49 -15.78 -8.39
N ARG A 58 -4.25 -14.90 -9.04
CA ARG A 58 -4.16 -13.45 -8.84
C ARG A 58 -5.54 -12.81 -8.77
N LEU A 59 -5.78 -12.01 -7.75
CA LEU A 59 -7.00 -11.23 -7.58
C LEU A 59 -6.69 -9.75 -7.78
N ILE A 60 -7.39 -9.11 -8.71
CA ILE A 60 -7.17 -7.69 -9.04
C ILE A 60 -8.51 -6.96 -8.87
N LEU A 61 -8.56 -6.01 -7.94
CA LEU A 61 -9.69 -5.07 -7.80
C LEU A 61 -9.30 -3.76 -8.45
N LYS A 62 -10.11 -3.29 -9.40
CA LYS A 62 -9.76 -2.14 -10.24
C LYS A 62 -10.91 -1.15 -10.38
N ASP A 63 -10.62 0.15 -10.33
CA ASP A 63 -11.60 1.21 -10.66
C ASP A 63 -12.96 1.01 -9.92
N ILE A 64 -12.92 0.54 -8.66
CA ILE A 64 -14.09 0.11 -7.90
C ILE A 64 -14.20 0.87 -6.58
N ASN A 65 -15.44 1.11 -6.12
CA ASN A 65 -15.69 1.66 -4.80
C ASN A 65 -15.69 0.54 -3.76
N LEU A 66 -14.75 0.63 -2.83
CA LEU A 66 -14.61 -0.34 -1.76
C LEU A 66 -15.64 -0.04 -0.67
N THR A 67 -16.64 -0.92 -0.56
CA THR A 67 -17.70 -0.82 0.45
C THR A 67 -17.81 -2.11 1.23
N ASP A 68 -18.41 -2.06 2.42
CA ASP A 68 -18.66 -3.25 3.23
C ASP A 68 -19.59 -4.24 2.50
N ASP A 69 -20.61 -3.76 1.80
CA ASP A 69 -21.47 -4.60 0.94
C ASP A 69 -20.67 -5.35 -0.12
N PHE A 70 -19.76 -4.65 -0.80
CA PHE A 70 -18.94 -5.24 -1.84
C PHE A 70 -17.96 -6.27 -1.28
N ILE A 71 -17.32 -5.97 -0.14
CA ILE A 71 -16.44 -6.93 0.53
C ILE A 71 -17.23 -8.14 1.04
N CYS A 72 -18.42 -7.95 1.62
CA CYS A 72 -19.29 -9.03 2.04
C CYS A 72 -19.64 -9.95 0.86
N PHE A 73 -20.03 -9.36 -0.26
CA PHE A 73 -20.27 -10.08 -1.50
C PHE A 73 -19.03 -10.85 -1.97
N LEU A 74 -17.85 -10.22 -2.02
CA LEU A 74 -16.62 -10.90 -2.43
C LEU A 74 -16.24 -12.05 -1.51
N ARG A 75 -16.35 -11.86 -0.19
CA ARG A 75 -16.06 -12.91 0.81
C ARG A 75 -16.96 -14.12 0.60
N LEU A 76 -18.25 -13.89 0.31
CA LEU A 76 -19.18 -14.98 0.02
C LEU A 76 -18.74 -15.77 -1.22
N GLN A 77 -18.33 -15.09 -2.30
CA GLN A 77 -17.90 -15.78 -3.51
C GLN A 77 -16.54 -16.49 -3.34
N LEU A 78 -15.57 -15.81 -2.74
CA LEU A 78 -14.21 -16.33 -2.53
C LEU A 78 -14.18 -17.50 -1.55
N SER A 79 -15.09 -17.55 -0.57
CA SER A 79 -15.19 -18.70 0.34
C SER A 79 -15.53 -20.00 -0.36
N SER A 80 -16.05 -19.93 -1.59
CA SER A 80 -16.36 -21.10 -2.42
C SER A 80 -15.28 -21.43 -3.44
N ALA A 81 -14.26 -20.59 -3.62
CA ALA A 81 -13.15 -20.85 -4.53
C ALA A 81 -11.95 -21.48 -3.82
N ASP A 82 -11.09 -22.16 -4.58
CA ASP A 82 -9.79 -22.60 -4.08
C ASP A 82 -8.80 -21.44 -4.16
N LEU A 83 -8.37 -20.99 -2.98
CA LEU A 83 -7.42 -19.90 -2.81
C LEU A 83 -6.01 -20.38 -2.45
N SER A 84 -5.75 -21.69 -2.43
CA SER A 84 -4.45 -22.27 -2.02
C SER A 84 -3.27 -21.73 -2.85
N GLN A 85 -3.53 -21.41 -4.11
CA GLN A 85 -2.56 -20.89 -5.09
C GLN A 85 -2.63 -19.36 -5.26
N LEU A 86 -3.43 -18.65 -4.45
CA LEU A 86 -3.59 -17.20 -4.56
C LEU A 86 -2.32 -16.50 -4.06
N SER A 87 -1.49 -16.05 -4.99
CA SER A 87 -0.19 -15.43 -4.68
C SER A 87 -0.21 -13.90 -4.74
N GLN A 88 -1.21 -13.28 -5.36
CA GLN A 88 -1.26 -11.82 -5.52
C GLN A 88 -2.64 -11.24 -5.28
N LEU A 89 -2.69 -10.15 -4.50
CA LEU A 89 -3.81 -9.22 -4.42
C LEU A 89 -3.34 -7.84 -4.88
N THR A 90 -4.02 -7.28 -5.88
CA THR A 90 -3.76 -5.93 -6.36
C THR A 90 -5.02 -5.07 -6.24
N LEU A 91 -4.91 -3.94 -5.57
CA LEU A 91 -5.90 -2.87 -5.52
C LEU A 91 -5.39 -1.73 -6.40
N SER A 92 -6.04 -1.47 -7.53
CA SER A 92 -5.61 -0.44 -8.48
C SER A 92 -6.72 0.56 -8.73
N LYS A 93 -6.48 1.85 -8.45
CA LYS A 93 -7.48 2.91 -8.61
C LYS A 93 -8.79 2.61 -7.87
N VAL A 94 -8.67 2.01 -6.70
CA VAL A 94 -9.81 1.72 -5.84
C VAL A 94 -10.18 2.99 -5.06
N ASP A 95 -11.47 3.28 -4.99
CA ASP A 95 -12.04 4.38 -4.21
C ASP A 95 -12.30 3.90 -2.77
N PHE A 96 -11.67 4.54 -1.80
CA PHE A 96 -11.82 4.25 -0.37
C PHE A 96 -12.82 5.16 0.34
N LEU A 97 -13.54 6.04 -0.38
CA LEU A 97 -14.46 7.02 0.22
C LEU A 97 -15.46 6.40 1.20
N ASN A 98 -15.96 5.21 0.87
CA ASN A 98 -16.96 4.48 1.66
C ASN A 98 -16.37 3.29 2.44
N ALA A 99 -15.05 3.13 2.43
CA ALA A 99 -14.35 2.04 3.15
C ALA A 99 -13.87 2.51 4.51
N ASN A 100 -14.17 1.74 5.56
CA ASN A 100 -13.58 1.91 6.89
C ASN A 100 -12.40 0.96 7.09
N SER A 101 -11.76 1.04 8.26
CA SER A 101 -10.63 0.18 8.62
C SER A 101 -10.98 -1.31 8.62
N LEU A 102 -12.23 -1.69 8.91
CA LEU A 102 -12.66 -3.09 8.88
C LEU A 102 -12.90 -3.60 7.46
N THR A 103 -13.21 -2.73 6.50
CA THR A 103 -13.53 -3.10 5.12
C THR A 103 -12.37 -3.89 4.48
N LEU A 104 -11.16 -3.35 4.51
CA LEU A 104 -9.98 -4.04 3.96
C LEU A 104 -9.56 -5.22 4.84
N HIS A 105 -9.61 -5.06 6.16
CA HIS A 105 -9.30 -6.13 7.12
C HIS A 105 -10.13 -7.41 6.85
N CYS A 106 -11.42 -7.26 6.56
CA CYS A 106 -12.31 -8.39 6.25
C CYS A 106 -11.95 -9.09 4.94
N LEU A 107 -11.44 -8.36 3.94
CA LEU A 107 -10.96 -8.95 2.69
C LEU A 107 -9.66 -9.73 2.94
N LEU A 108 -8.68 -9.09 3.60
CA LEU A 108 -7.39 -9.70 3.92
C LEU A 108 -7.53 -10.92 4.83
N ALA A 109 -8.55 -10.98 5.69
CA ALA A 109 -8.85 -12.18 6.49
C ALA A 109 -9.12 -13.43 5.64
N VAL A 110 -9.64 -13.26 4.41
CA VAL A 110 -9.92 -14.38 3.51
C VAL A 110 -8.71 -14.74 2.65
N VAL A 111 -7.99 -13.73 2.14
CA VAL A 111 -6.94 -13.94 1.12
C VAL A 111 -5.52 -13.86 1.67
N GLY A 112 -5.29 -13.13 2.75
CA GLY A 112 -3.97 -12.68 3.22
C GLY A 112 -2.99 -13.81 3.57
N LYS A 113 -3.50 -14.96 4.01
CA LYS A 113 -2.67 -16.11 4.41
C LYS A 113 -1.87 -16.75 3.27
N ASN A 114 -2.32 -16.58 2.02
CA ASN A 114 -1.73 -17.23 0.84
C ASN A 114 -0.88 -16.28 -0.01
N LEU A 115 -0.98 -14.97 0.23
CA LEU A 115 -0.36 -13.95 -0.61
C LEU A 115 1.17 -13.98 -0.52
N GLU A 116 1.80 -13.87 -1.68
CA GLU A 116 3.22 -13.54 -1.84
C GLU A 116 3.41 -12.05 -2.19
N ASN A 117 2.41 -11.43 -2.84
CA ASN A 117 2.43 -10.05 -3.26
C ASN A 117 1.14 -9.34 -2.84
N PHE A 118 1.29 -8.25 -2.08
CA PHE A 118 0.19 -7.34 -1.76
C PHE A 118 0.48 -5.97 -2.34
N GLU A 119 -0.40 -5.50 -3.21
CA GLU A 119 -0.19 -4.31 -4.02
C GLU A 119 -1.38 -3.36 -3.95
N VAL A 120 -1.10 -2.08 -3.69
CA VAL A 120 -2.06 -0.97 -3.65
C VAL A 120 -1.46 0.16 -4.47
N HIS A 121 -2.10 0.50 -5.58
CA HIS A 121 -1.59 1.48 -6.55
C HIS A 121 -2.67 2.48 -6.93
N ASP A 122 -2.33 3.76 -6.92
CA ASP A 122 -3.18 4.86 -7.39
C ASP A 122 -4.58 4.91 -6.74
N CYS A 123 -4.71 4.37 -5.53
CA CYS A 123 -5.96 4.39 -4.77
C CYS A 123 -6.23 5.78 -4.20
N TYR A 124 -7.50 6.14 -4.04
CA TYR A 124 -7.91 7.51 -3.73
C TYR A 124 -9.04 7.58 -2.71
N ASN A 125 -9.29 8.79 -2.20
CA ASN A 125 -10.17 9.07 -1.06
C ASN A 125 -9.82 8.25 0.20
N MET A 126 -8.54 7.95 0.38
CA MET A 126 -8.09 7.15 1.51
C MET A 126 -8.11 7.98 2.80
N ARG A 127 -8.55 7.37 3.89
CA ARG A 127 -8.42 7.92 5.24
C ARG A 127 -7.10 7.43 5.85
N PRO A 128 -6.59 8.12 6.90
CA PRO A 128 -5.39 7.64 7.60
C PRO A 128 -5.48 6.20 8.10
N ASP A 129 -6.68 5.72 8.41
CA ASP A 129 -6.96 4.35 8.88
C ASP A 129 -7.39 3.37 7.78
N SER A 130 -7.38 3.77 6.50
CA SER A 130 -7.74 2.89 5.38
C SER A 130 -6.78 1.72 5.20
N ILE A 131 -5.49 1.92 5.49
CA ILE A 131 -4.47 0.88 5.59
C ILE A 131 -3.58 1.21 6.78
N THR A 132 -3.32 0.21 7.61
CA THR A 132 -2.60 0.34 8.89
C THR A 132 -1.67 -0.85 9.11
N ASP A 133 -0.81 -0.79 10.13
CA ASP A 133 0.05 -1.93 10.52
C ASP A 133 -0.75 -3.22 10.76
N ALA A 134 -1.91 -3.12 11.41
CA ALA A 134 -2.78 -4.29 11.65
C ALA A 134 -3.18 -5.03 10.36
N HIS A 135 -3.29 -4.32 9.24
CA HIS A 135 -3.56 -4.93 7.94
C HIS A 135 -2.34 -5.68 7.39
N LEU A 136 -1.14 -5.12 7.58
CA LEU A 136 0.10 -5.71 7.09
C LEU A 136 0.51 -6.92 7.93
N ILE A 137 0.33 -6.85 9.26
CA ILE A 137 0.62 -7.93 10.21
C ILE A 137 -0.29 -9.15 9.97
N GLN A 138 -1.49 -8.95 9.40
CA GLN A 138 -2.37 -10.05 9.02
C GLN A 138 -1.83 -10.92 7.87
N LEU A 139 -0.88 -10.39 7.08
CA LEU A 139 -0.26 -11.13 6.00
C LEU A 139 0.64 -12.24 6.56
N ASN A 140 0.73 -13.35 5.85
CA ASN A 140 1.60 -14.44 6.27
C ASN A 140 3.07 -14.08 6.05
N ALA A 141 3.79 -13.73 7.13
CA ALA A 141 5.20 -13.37 7.10
C ALA A 141 6.10 -14.42 6.42
N ALA A 142 5.78 -15.72 6.51
CA ALA A 142 6.56 -16.77 5.87
C ALA A 142 6.35 -16.86 4.34
N ARG A 143 5.27 -16.26 3.82
CA ARG A 143 4.92 -16.31 2.39
C ARG A 143 5.07 -14.98 1.69
N ILE A 144 4.82 -13.87 2.38
CA ILE A 144 4.85 -12.55 1.78
C ILE A 144 6.28 -12.21 1.32
N ARG A 145 6.40 -11.80 0.06
CA ARG A 145 7.66 -11.44 -0.59
C ARG A 145 7.70 -9.98 -0.98
N ARG A 146 6.53 -9.38 -1.25
CA ARG A 146 6.42 -7.98 -1.66
C ARG A 146 5.17 -7.32 -1.07
N ILE A 147 5.37 -6.13 -0.52
CA ILE A 147 4.30 -5.22 -0.12
C ILE A 147 4.56 -3.90 -0.83
N SER A 148 3.59 -3.43 -1.62
CA SER A 148 3.72 -2.20 -2.39
C SER A 148 2.49 -1.35 -2.21
N ILE A 149 2.62 -0.20 -1.54
CA ILE A 149 1.59 0.81 -1.37
C ILE A 149 2.14 2.09 -2.00
N ASP A 150 1.67 2.43 -3.20
CA ASP A 150 2.22 3.51 -4.02
C ASP A 150 1.13 4.38 -4.66
N GLY A 151 1.45 5.65 -4.89
CA GLY A 151 0.55 6.59 -5.57
C GLY A 151 -0.73 6.90 -4.80
N VAL A 152 -0.76 6.70 -3.48
CA VAL A 152 -1.99 6.84 -2.69
C VAL A 152 -2.39 8.30 -2.51
N LYS A 153 -3.70 8.56 -2.58
CA LYS A 153 -4.30 9.88 -2.40
C LYS A 153 -5.25 9.86 -1.22
N LEU A 154 -4.87 10.56 -0.16
CA LEU A 154 -5.70 10.72 1.02
C LEU A 154 -6.80 11.77 0.80
N CYS A 155 -7.91 11.63 1.52
CA CYS A 155 -8.94 12.66 1.61
C CYS A 155 -8.41 13.93 2.33
N ARG A 156 -9.06 15.08 2.10
CA ARG A 156 -8.58 16.46 2.36
C ARG A 156 -7.89 16.76 3.71
N MET A 157 -8.05 15.95 4.74
CA MET A 157 -7.48 16.17 6.08
C MET A 157 -6.31 15.23 6.43
N GLY A 158 -6.00 14.24 5.60
CA GLY A 158 -4.97 13.24 5.87
C GLY A 158 -3.69 13.49 5.06
N ASN A 159 -2.55 13.54 5.72
CA ASN A 159 -1.24 13.65 5.06
C ASN A 159 -0.53 12.30 4.92
N SER A 160 -0.84 11.36 5.83
CA SER A 160 -0.24 10.03 5.91
C SER A 160 -1.23 8.95 6.36
N LEU A 161 -0.99 7.72 5.90
CA LEU A 161 -1.58 6.48 6.40
C LEU A 161 -0.95 6.11 7.74
N ARG A 162 -1.73 5.46 8.62
CA ARG A 162 -1.30 4.93 9.92
C ARG A 162 -0.56 3.61 9.76
N ILE A 163 0.46 3.62 8.91
CA ILE A 163 1.46 2.57 8.75
C ILE A 163 2.73 3.11 9.42
N GLY A 164 2.94 2.71 10.66
CA GLY A 164 4.08 3.07 11.49
C GLY A 164 5.07 1.91 11.59
N ASP A 165 5.67 1.79 12.77
CA ASP A 165 6.84 0.93 12.98
C ASP A 165 6.47 -0.54 13.21
N GLU A 166 5.26 -0.79 13.69
CA GLU A 166 4.82 -2.11 14.17
C GLU A 166 4.92 -3.20 13.10
N SER A 167 4.52 -2.92 11.85
CA SER A 167 4.58 -3.92 10.77
C SER A 167 6.02 -4.29 10.40
N LEU A 168 6.93 -3.32 10.34
CA LEU A 168 8.34 -3.58 10.06
C LEU A 168 9.00 -4.38 11.19
N GLN A 169 8.77 -3.96 12.44
CA GLN A 169 9.25 -4.68 13.62
C GLN A 169 8.69 -6.10 13.67
N HIS A 170 7.41 -6.29 13.35
CA HIS A 170 6.80 -7.61 13.30
C HIS A 170 7.49 -8.52 12.27
N PHE A 171 7.67 -8.06 11.03
CA PHE A 171 8.35 -8.85 9.99
C PHE A 171 9.79 -9.18 10.37
N ALA A 172 10.53 -8.21 10.88
CA ALA A 172 11.92 -8.40 11.28
C ALA A 172 12.07 -9.38 12.46
N SER A 173 11.18 -9.31 13.46
CA SER A 173 11.12 -10.27 14.58
C SER A 173 10.87 -11.72 14.13
N LEU A 174 10.18 -11.90 13.01
CA LEU A 174 9.92 -13.20 12.38
C LEU A 174 11.00 -13.60 11.36
N LYS A 175 12.09 -12.83 11.26
CA LYS A 175 13.15 -12.97 10.26
C LYS A 175 12.63 -13.00 8.82
N SER A 176 11.52 -12.30 8.57
CA SER A 176 10.93 -12.16 7.25
C SER A 176 11.20 -10.75 6.74
N PHE A 177 11.76 -10.66 5.54
CA PHE A 177 12.13 -9.37 4.96
C PHE A 177 11.57 -9.24 3.54
N PRO A 178 10.26 -8.97 3.38
CA PRO A 178 9.70 -8.70 2.06
C PRO A 178 10.29 -7.40 1.47
N ALA A 179 10.25 -7.29 0.14
CA ALA A 179 10.49 -6.02 -0.54
C ALA A 179 9.32 -5.08 -0.25
N ILE A 180 9.61 -3.94 0.36
CA ILE A 180 8.60 -3.02 0.88
C ILE A 180 8.65 -1.70 0.13
N LEU A 181 7.50 -1.22 -0.33
CA LEU A 181 7.30 0.13 -0.81
C LEU A 181 6.12 0.73 -0.04
N LEU A 182 6.39 1.78 0.72
CA LEU A 182 5.39 2.50 1.50
C LEU A 182 5.36 3.96 1.07
N ASP A 183 4.19 4.42 0.68
CA ASP A 183 3.92 5.79 0.29
C ASP A 183 3.02 6.47 1.32
N ARG A 184 3.41 7.67 1.75
CA ARG A 184 2.74 8.47 2.77
C ARG A 184 2.51 7.70 4.08
N CYS A 185 3.52 6.99 4.58
CA CYS A 185 3.48 6.31 5.88
C CYS A 185 3.97 7.20 7.02
N ILE A 186 3.95 6.67 8.25
CA ILE A 186 4.46 7.31 9.48
C ILE A 186 5.60 6.52 10.14
N VAL A 187 6.20 5.57 9.43
CA VAL A 187 7.42 4.84 9.83
C VAL A 187 8.53 5.82 10.23
N THR A 188 9.29 5.50 11.28
CA THR A 188 10.40 6.32 11.76
C THR A 188 11.74 5.94 11.11
N THR A 189 12.67 6.89 11.08
CA THR A 189 14.03 6.64 10.58
C THR A 189 14.71 5.51 11.35
N ASN A 190 14.56 5.48 12.68
CA ASN A 190 15.15 4.45 13.54
C ASN A 190 14.69 3.07 13.11
N THR A 191 13.39 2.86 12.95
CA THR A 191 12.83 1.56 12.57
C THR A 191 13.28 1.11 11.17
N VAL A 192 13.44 2.03 10.21
CA VAL A 192 14.03 1.66 8.90
C VAL A 192 15.47 1.20 9.04
N CYS A 193 16.26 1.88 9.87
CA CYS A 193 17.65 1.50 10.16
C CYS A 193 17.73 0.17 10.92
N ASP A 194 16.88 -0.04 11.93
CA ASP A 194 16.82 -1.29 12.71
C ASP A 194 16.40 -2.46 11.82
N TYR A 195 15.36 -2.29 10.99
CA TYR A 195 14.95 -3.30 10.01
C TYR A 195 16.08 -3.66 9.03
N THR A 196 16.87 -2.67 8.62
CA THR A 196 18.04 -2.88 7.76
C THR A 196 19.15 -3.64 8.47
N GLN A 197 19.40 -3.34 9.75
CA GLN A 197 20.40 -4.01 10.56
C GLN A 197 20.00 -5.46 10.86
N GLU A 198 18.76 -5.69 11.29
CA GLU A 198 18.22 -7.03 11.55
C GLU A 198 18.29 -7.92 10.30
N TRP A 199 18.14 -7.35 9.10
CA TRP A 199 18.36 -8.08 7.85
C TRP A 199 19.82 -8.55 7.70
N PHE A 200 20.80 -7.70 8.02
CA PHE A 200 22.21 -8.09 8.02
C PHE A 200 22.49 -9.20 9.04
N ASP A 201 21.85 -9.15 10.20
CA ASP A 201 22.06 -10.14 11.28
C ASP A 201 21.42 -11.50 10.98
N SER A 202 20.31 -11.54 10.24
CA SER A 202 19.45 -12.71 10.14
C SER A 202 19.60 -13.56 8.87
N VAL A 203 20.02 -12.99 7.74
CA VAL A 203 19.98 -13.69 6.44
C VAL A 203 21.25 -14.51 6.20
N ASP A 204 21.12 -15.73 5.64
CA ASP A 204 22.26 -16.55 5.25
C ASP A 204 23.08 -15.91 4.11
N GLU A 205 24.40 -16.12 4.12
CA GLU A 205 25.31 -15.46 3.18
C GLU A 205 25.00 -15.72 1.69
N GLY A 206 24.37 -16.85 1.38
CA GLY A 206 23.95 -17.22 0.02
C GLY A 206 22.76 -16.41 -0.50
N GLU A 207 21.78 -16.08 0.35
CA GLU A 207 20.62 -15.27 -0.05
C GLU A 207 20.95 -13.77 -0.12
N LYS A 208 21.91 -13.32 0.70
CA LYS A 208 22.44 -11.95 0.72
C LYS A 208 23.05 -11.48 -0.60
N ARG A 209 23.49 -12.40 -1.47
CA ARG A 209 24.07 -12.09 -2.80
C ARG A 209 23.05 -12.02 -3.94
N LEU A 210 21.88 -12.66 -3.77
CA LEU A 210 20.91 -12.86 -4.86
C LEU A 210 19.75 -11.87 -4.84
N ARG A 211 19.48 -11.22 -3.70
CA ARG A 211 18.36 -10.28 -3.56
C ARG A 211 18.85 -8.96 -2.98
N SER A 212 18.89 -7.92 -3.80
CA SER A 212 18.85 -6.55 -3.29
C SER A 212 17.46 -6.34 -2.68
N GLN A 213 17.31 -6.58 -1.39
CA GLN A 213 16.08 -6.21 -0.70
C GLN A 213 15.96 -4.69 -0.73
N VAL A 214 14.78 -4.21 -1.09
CA VAL A 214 14.50 -2.79 -1.26
C VAL A 214 13.42 -2.39 -0.27
N VAL A 215 13.78 -1.49 0.65
CA VAL A 215 12.80 -0.73 1.44
C VAL A 215 12.68 0.65 0.81
N THR A 216 11.54 0.93 0.23
CA THR A 216 11.22 2.23 -0.38
C THR A 216 10.24 2.96 0.49
N VAL A 217 10.62 4.13 1.01
CA VAL A 217 9.75 5.02 1.78
C VAL A 217 9.57 6.31 1.00
N LYS A 218 8.34 6.56 0.55
CA LYS A 218 7.99 7.77 -0.19
C LYS A 218 7.12 8.68 0.66
N ARG A 219 7.41 9.97 0.61
CA ARG A 219 6.57 11.03 1.20
C ARG A 219 6.22 10.79 2.67
N CYS A 220 7.14 10.19 3.42
CA CYS A 220 7.02 10.03 4.87
C CYS A 220 7.59 11.27 5.56
N VAL A 221 6.89 11.79 6.56
CA VAL A 221 7.31 12.99 7.31
C VAL A 221 8.44 12.70 8.30
N HIS A 222 8.56 11.46 8.76
CA HIS A 222 9.52 11.03 9.79
C HIS A 222 10.81 10.40 9.23
N VAL A 223 10.91 10.24 7.90
CA VAL A 223 12.10 9.72 7.23
C VAL A 223 12.67 10.78 6.30
N LYS A 224 13.79 11.37 6.71
CA LYS A 224 14.55 12.34 5.92
C LYS A 224 15.93 11.77 5.59
N GLY A 225 16.43 12.04 4.39
CA GLY A 225 17.71 11.50 3.92
C GLY A 225 18.88 11.77 4.87
N SER A 226 19.05 13.01 5.32
CA SER A 226 20.13 13.38 6.24
C SER A 226 20.02 12.72 7.61
N ALA A 227 18.79 12.60 8.14
CA ALA A 227 18.54 11.90 9.40
C ALA A 227 18.87 10.40 9.25
N PHE A 228 18.47 9.79 8.13
CA PHE A 228 18.78 8.39 7.81
C PHE A 228 20.28 8.13 7.70
N GLU A 229 21.02 8.97 6.98
CA GLU A 229 22.49 8.85 6.86
C GLU A 229 23.19 8.97 8.23
N ALA A 230 22.77 9.93 9.06
CA ALA A 230 23.33 10.12 10.39
C ALA A 230 23.06 8.91 11.31
N GLU A 231 21.87 8.35 11.22
CA GLU A 231 21.40 7.25 12.06
C GLU A 231 22.03 5.90 11.65
N CYS A 232 22.28 5.69 10.35
CA CYS A 232 23.13 4.60 9.87
C CYS A 232 24.58 4.73 10.35
N ARG A 233 25.16 5.93 10.30
CA ARG A 233 26.55 6.17 10.75
C ARG A 233 26.72 5.86 12.24
N LYS A 234 25.74 6.21 13.08
CA LYS A 234 25.76 5.87 14.52
C LYS A 234 25.77 4.36 14.76
N ARG A 235 25.15 3.58 13.88
CA ARG A 235 25.12 2.11 13.92
C ARG A 235 26.35 1.46 13.26
N GLY A 236 27.34 2.24 12.81
CA GLY A 236 28.51 1.71 12.09
C GLY A 236 28.20 1.23 10.67
N LEU A 237 27.07 1.64 10.09
CA LEU A 237 26.69 1.29 8.71
C LEU A 237 27.19 2.36 7.73
N SER A 238 27.76 1.92 6.61
CA SER A 238 28.19 2.82 5.54
C SER A 238 27.07 3.01 4.52
N CYS A 239 26.66 4.27 4.31
CA CYS A 239 25.65 4.63 3.32
C CYS A 239 26.28 5.29 2.11
N ARG A 240 26.10 4.70 0.92
CA ARG A 240 26.43 5.35 -0.35
C ARG A 240 25.15 5.79 -1.03
N ASN A 241 24.97 7.11 -1.16
CA ASN A 241 23.85 7.65 -1.90
C ASN A 241 24.11 7.60 -3.42
N ARG A 242 23.05 7.40 -4.18
CA ARG A 242 23.04 7.52 -5.64
C ARG A 242 21.68 8.08 -6.08
N ARG A 243 21.69 8.78 -7.20
CA ARG A 243 20.44 9.28 -7.79
C ARG A 243 19.61 8.08 -8.29
N GLY A 244 18.38 7.98 -7.81
CA GLY A 244 17.41 6.99 -8.29
C GLY A 244 16.64 7.49 -9.51
N SER A 245 15.62 6.72 -9.91
CA SER A 245 14.67 7.16 -10.93
C SER A 245 13.70 8.20 -10.34
N GLY A 246 13.46 9.30 -11.07
CA GLY A 246 12.55 10.38 -10.65
C GLY A 246 13.05 11.15 -9.42
N SER A 247 12.18 11.29 -8.41
CA SER A 247 12.46 12.00 -7.16
C SER A 247 13.05 11.11 -6.05
N LEU A 248 13.39 9.86 -6.35
CA LEU A 248 13.94 8.91 -5.39
C LEU A 248 15.44 9.10 -5.20
N THR A 249 15.87 9.15 -3.94
CA THR A 249 17.27 9.01 -3.54
C THR A 249 17.49 7.58 -3.08
N LEU A 250 18.46 6.88 -3.68
CA LEU A 250 18.78 5.51 -3.31
C LEU A 250 20.00 5.51 -2.39
N TYR A 251 19.92 4.76 -1.31
CA TYR A 251 20.99 4.53 -0.35
C TYR A 251 21.34 3.05 -0.41
N ASN A 252 22.56 2.76 -0.84
CA ASN A 252 23.14 1.44 -0.68
C ASN A 252 23.80 1.41 0.69
N VAL A 253 23.21 0.66 1.61
CA VAL A 253 23.70 0.46 2.98
C VAL A 253 24.61 -0.76 3.00
N HIS A 254 25.77 -0.62 3.62
CA HIS A 254 26.79 -1.64 3.72
C HIS A 254 27.19 -1.86 5.18
N GLU A 255 27.36 -3.12 5.54
CA GLU A 255 28.06 -3.54 6.76
C GLU A 255 29.57 -3.56 6.47
N GLU A 256 30.37 -2.99 7.38
CA GLU A 256 31.83 -2.87 7.21
C GLU A 256 32.48 -4.23 6.92
N ASN A 257 33.45 -4.23 6.00
CA ASN A 257 34.21 -5.43 5.59
C ASN A 257 33.39 -6.57 4.95
N THR A 258 32.16 -6.28 4.50
CA THR A 258 31.34 -7.26 3.75
C THR A 258 30.98 -6.77 2.34
N HIS A 259 30.70 -7.70 1.43
CA HIS A 259 30.11 -7.39 0.11
C HIS A 259 28.58 -7.26 0.17
N ARG A 260 27.98 -7.19 1.36
CA ARG A 260 26.53 -7.21 1.55
C ARG A 260 25.97 -5.81 1.30
N VAL A 261 24.85 -5.74 0.58
CA VAL A 261 24.22 -4.46 0.23
C VAL A 261 22.72 -4.55 0.47
N PHE A 262 22.21 -3.63 1.29
CA PHE A 262 20.78 -3.40 1.44
C PHE A 262 20.40 -2.08 0.78
N THR A 263 19.33 -2.05 -0.01
CA THR A 263 18.94 -0.81 -0.72
C THR A 263 17.78 -0.16 -0.01
N VAL A 264 17.97 1.08 0.45
CA VAL A 264 16.89 1.93 0.94
C VAL A 264 16.62 3.03 -0.07
N ALA A 265 15.37 3.22 -0.49
CA ALA A 265 14.99 4.27 -1.42
C ALA A 265 14.08 5.27 -0.69
N LEU A 266 14.47 6.54 -0.65
CA LEU A 266 13.72 7.60 0.00
C LEU A 266 13.25 8.62 -1.04
N ALA A 267 11.95 8.93 -1.05
CA ALA A 267 11.44 10.12 -1.75
C ALA A 267 10.97 11.14 -0.71
N ALA A 268 11.43 12.38 -0.84
CA ALA A 268 11.07 13.46 0.06
C ALA A 268 9.54 13.62 0.16
N ALA A 269 9.06 13.92 1.37
CA ALA A 269 7.72 14.48 1.53
C ALA A 269 7.64 15.78 0.73
N LEU A 270 6.63 15.88 -0.14
CA LEU A 270 6.26 17.18 -0.69
C LEU A 270 5.89 18.04 0.53
N MET A 271 6.71 19.05 0.81
CA MET A 271 6.30 20.09 1.75
C MET A 271 5.02 20.66 1.18
N GLN A 272 3.93 20.60 1.94
CA GLN A 272 2.75 21.35 1.59
C GLN A 272 3.18 22.82 1.52
N GLU A 273 2.82 23.48 0.42
CA GLU A 273 2.78 24.93 0.32
C GLU A 273 1.86 25.45 1.43
N ASN A 274 2.41 25.60 2.63
CA ASN A 274 1.95 26.63 3.53
C ASN A 274 2.56 27.93 2.99
N GLN A 275 2.00 28.43 1.89
CA GLN A 275 1.79 29.86 1.83
C GLN A 275 0.69 30.10 2.85
N GLU A 276 1.11 30.36 4.09
CA GLU A 276 0.39 31.32 4.90
C GLU A 276 0.03 32.46 3.95
N ASN A 277 -1.26 32.65 3.73
CA ASN A 277 -1.73 33.97 3.35
C ASN A 277 -1.14 34.89 4.42
N ASP A 278 -0.12 35.66 4.04
CA ASP A 278 0.13 36.97 4.63
C ASP A 278 -1.17 37.78 4.43
N GLU A 279 -2.16 37.50 5.27
CA GLU A 279 -3.19 38.46 5.64
C GLU A 279 -2.43 39.56 6.35
N LYS A 280 -1.87 40.47 5.54
CA LYS A 280 -1.57 41.82 5.97
C LYS A 280 -2.83 42.31 6.71
N PRO A 281 -2.71 42.86 7.93
CA PRO A 281 -3.85 43.50 8.55
C PRO A 281 -4.32 44.60 7.61
N VAL A 282 -5.56 44.47 7.14
CA VAL A 282 -6.26 45.56 6.46
C VAL A 282 -6.39 46.67 7.48
N GLU A 283 -5.53 47.68 7.40
CA GLU A 283 -5.74 48.95 8.07
C GLU A 283 -7.06 49.51 7.58
N ILE A 284 -8.06 49.47 8.44
CA ILE A 284 -9.32 50.19 8.25
C ILE A 284 -8.97 51.68 8.41
N LEU A 285 -8.66 52.33 7.28
CA LEU A 285 -8.61 53.78 7.18
C LEU A 285 -10.03 54.31 7.37
N THR A 286 -10.39 54.64 8.61
CA THR A 286 -11.55 55.47 8.92
C THR A 286 -11.29 56.88 8.40
N ASN A 287 -11.84 57.20 7.23
CA ASN A 287 -11.99 58.59 6.79
C ASN A 287 -12.96 59.30 7.74
N LYS A 288 -12.42 60.05 8.70
CA LYS A 288 -13.12 61.16 9.33
C LYS A 288 -13.06 62.34 8.37
N GLU A 289 -14.05 62.46 7.49
CA GLU A 289 -14.33 63.73 6.84
C GLU A 289 -14.96 64.66 7.88
N THR A 290 -14.16 65.63 8.27
CA THR A 290 -14.52 66.78 9.09
C THR A 290 -15.44 67.68 8.28
N ILE A 291 -16.72 67.77 8.65
CA ILE A 291 -17.64 68.79 8.13
C ILE A 291 -17.35 70.10 8.88
N PRO A 292 -16.95 71.20 8.21
CA PRO A 292 -16.76 72.48 8.88
C PRO A 292 -18.11 73.20 9.00
N THR A 293 -18.52 73.46 10.23
CA THR A 293 -19.56 74.43 10.58
C THR A 293 -19.10 75.85 10.24
N LYS A 294 -19.89 76.53 9.40
CA LYS A 294 -20.19 77.96 9.50
C LYS A 294 -21.61 78.19 9.01
#